data_AF-A0A2D8MH96-F1
#
_entry.id   AF-A0A2D8MH96-F1
#
_cell.length_a   1.000
_cell.length_b   1.000
_cell.length_c   1.000
_cell.angle_alpha   90.00
_cell.angle_beta   90.00
_cell.angle_gamma   90.00
#
_symmetry.space_group_name_H-M   'P 1'
#
loop_
_entity.id
_entity.type
_entity.pdbx_description
1 polymer ?
#
loop_
_entity_poly.entity_id
_entity_poly.type
_entity_poly.pdbx_seq_one_letter_code
_entity_poly.pdbx_strand_id
1 'polypeptide(L)'
;MNPALPRPPLVSASGSGDWPADRVAEARAVIADVAHHSDHLIRLASHVLAQHGEGEEEREDARRLLLILDDRRPLRARRSDDDDAEVRR
;
A
#
# COMPACT_ATOMS: atom_id res chain seq x y z
N MET A 1 37.70 -5.40 32.64
CA MET A 1 36.56 -6.33 32.75
C MET A 1 35.30 -5.55 32.45
N ASN A 2 34.65 -5.77 31.30
CA ASN A 2 33.37 -5.13 30.99
C ASN A 2 32.36 -6.27 30.75
N PRO A 3 31.34 -6.46 31.60
CA PRO A 3 30.41 -7.56 31.43
C PRO A 3 29.51 -7.25 30.24
N ALA A 4 29.66 -8.05 29.17
CA ALA A 4 28.76 -7.97 28.02
C ALA A 4 27.33 -8.31 28.49
N LEU A 5 26.47 -7.30 28.55
CA LEU A 5 25.04 -7.50 28.74
C LEU A 5 24.51 -8.37 27.58
N PRO A 6 23.60 -9.33 27.84
CA PRO A 6 22.95 -10.06 26.77
C PRO A 6 22.16 -9.05 25.92
N ARG A 7 22.50 -8.98 24.64
CA ARG A 7 21.70 -8.23 23.67
C ARG A 7 20.28 -8.82 23.70
N PRO A 8 19.22 -8.01 23.91
CA PRO A 8 17.86 -8.50 23.76
C PRO A 8 17.71 -9.06 22.33
N PRO A 9 16.89 -10.10 22.12
CA PRO A 9 16.64 -10.56 20.77
C PRO A 9 16.05 -9.38 19.99
N LEU A 10 16.81 -8.91 19.00
CA LEU A 10 16.22 -8.15 17.91
C LEU A 10 15.18 -9.10 17.33
N VAL A 11 13.89 -8.82 17.57
CA VAL A 11 12.77 -9.52 16.93
C VAL A 11 13.10 -9.57 15.45
N SER A 12 13.60 -10.74 15.01
CA SER A 12 14.06 -10.93 13.65
C SER A 12 12.90 -11.52 12.88
N ALA A 13 12.47 -10.71 11.92
CA ALA A 13 11.67 -11.04 10.76
C ALA A 13 10.25 -11.55 11.03
N SER A 14 9.27 -10.67 10.83
CA SER A 14 7.93 -11.08 10.37
C SER A 14 8.06 -11.64 8.94
N GLY A 15 8.65 -12.83 8.84
CA GLY A 15 9.02 -13.47 7.60
C GLY A 15 8.82 -14.97 7.73
N SER A 16 7.58 -15.41 7.88
CA SER A 16 7.27 -16.84 7.90
C SER A 16 5.87 -17.09 7.35
N GLY A 17 5.77 -17.14 6.02
CA GLY A 17 4.63 -17.76 5.33
C GLY A 17 4.24 -17.08 4.03
N ASP A 18 3.54 -15.96 4.11
CA ASP A 18 2.80 -15.46 2.96
C ASP A 18 2.68 -13.94 2.98
N TRP A 19 3.83 -13.26 2.88
CA TRP A 19 3.92 -11.81 2.75
C TRP A 19 2.88 -11.19 1.78
N PRO A 20 2.58 -11.81 0.62
CA PRO A 20 1.48 -11.34 -0.24
C PRO A 20 0.12 -11.32 0.46
N ALA A 21 -0.24 -12.37 1.20
CA ALA A 21 -1.51 -12.44 1.92
C ALA A 21 -1.59 -11.41 3.06
N ASP A 22 -0.49 -11.22 3.79
CA ASP A 22 -0.40 -10.20 4.85
C ASP A 22 -0.61 -8.79 4.28
N ARG A 23 -0.04 -8.49 3.11
CA ARG A 23 -0.23 -7.21 2.43
C ARG A 23 -1.63 -7.02 1.87
N VAL A 24 -2.29 -8.08 1.43
CA VAL A 24 -3.71 -8.04 1.05
C VAL A 24 -4.58 -7.74 2.27
N ALA A 25 -4.31 -8.38 3.42
CA ALA A 25 -5.04 -8.11 4.66
C ALA A 25 -4.85 -6.67 5.16
N GLU A 26 -3.62 -6.15 5.13
CA GLU A 26 -3.32 -4.75 5.46
C GLU A 26 -4.02 -3.78 4.49
N ALA A 27 -4.01 -4.07 3.19
CA ALA A 27 -4.73 -3.26 2.21
C ALA A 27 -6.24 -3.24 2.48
N ARG A 28 -6.85 -4.39 2.83
CA ARG A 28 -8.27 -4.46 3.25
C ARG A 28 -8.54 -3.58 4.47
N ALA A 29 -7.65 -3.60 5.47
CA ALA A 29 -7.79 -2.76 6.66
C ALA A 29 -7.76 -1.25 6.32
N VAL A 30 -6.86 -0.83 5.43
CA VAL A 30 -6.80 0.57 4.95
C VAL A 30 -8.10 0.96 4.21
N ILE A 31 -8.63 0.07 3.36
CA ILE A 31 -9.89 0.34 2.66
C ILE A 31 -11.09 0.40 3.63
N ALA A 32 -11.09 -0.42 4.68
CA ALA A 32 -12.13 -0.35 5.71
C ALA A 32 -12.11 0.98 6.49
N ASP A 33 -10.94 1.63 6.60
CA ASP A 33 -10.75 2.87 7.36
C ASP A 33 -10.46 4.11 6.49
N VAL A 34 -11.06 4.16 5.29
CA VAL A 34 -10.82 5.22 4.28
C VAL A 34 -10.99 6.65 4.81
N ALA A 35 -11.83 6.88 5.82
CA ALA A 35 -12.05 8.21 6.38
C ALA A 35 -10.82 8.76 7.12
N HIS A 36 -9.93 7.89 7.59
CA HIS A 36 -8.74 8.24 8.37
C HIS A 36 -7.43 8.15 7.59
N HIS A 37 -7.49 7.69 6.33
CA HIS A 37 -6.32 7.52 5.48
C HIS A 37 -6.28 8.52 4.34
N SER A 38 -5.07 8.82 3.85
CA SER A 38 -4.89 9.72 2.72
C SER A 38 -5.26 9.03 1.41
N ASP A 39 -5.72 9.80 0.41
CA ASP A 39 -6.01 9.30 -0.94
C ASP A 39 -4.83 8.53 -1.55
N HIS A 40 -3.60 8.90 -1.19
CA HIS A 40 -2.40 8.19 -1.61
C HIS A 40 -2.32 6.77 -1.03
N LEU A 41 -2.58 6.60 0.28
CA LEU A 41 -2.61 5.28 0.92
C LEU A 41 -3.78 4.43 0.41
N ILE A 42 -4.95 5.05 0.24
CA ILE A 42 -6.13 4.36 -0.30
C ILE A 42 -5.82 3.84 -1.71
N ARG A 43 -5.18 4.67 -2.56
CA ARG A 43 -4.75 4.29 -3.91
C ARG A 43 -3.74 3.13 -3.89
N LEU A 44 -2.75 3.18 -3.01
CA LEU A 44 -1.77 2.10 -2.88
C LEU A 44 -2.44 0.78 -2.46
N ALA A 45 -3.34 0.83 -1.48
CA ALA A 45 -4.12 -0.32 -1.04
C ALA A 45 -5.00 -0.88 -2.18
N SER A 46 -5.70 -0.01 -2.92
CA SER A 46 -6.50 -0.44 -4.09
C SER A 46 -5.63 -1.08 -5.18
N HIS A 47 -4.39 -0.61 -5.40
CA HIS A 47 -3.47 -1.22 -6.34
C HIS A 47 -3.03 -2.63 -5.92
N VAL A 48 -2.82 -2.85 -4.61
CA VAL A 48 -2.54 -4.17 -4.05
C VAL A 48 -3.74 -5.10 -4.24
N LEU A 49 -4.95 -4.67 -3.92
CA LEU A 49 -6.16 -5.49 -4.06
C LEU A 49 -6.49 -5.81 -5.53
N ALA A 50 -6.28 -4.88 -6.46
CA ALA A 50 -6.52 -5.11 -7.89
C ALA A 50 -5.60 -6.19 -8.50
N GLN A 51 -4.39 -6.36 -7.95
CA GLN A 51 -3.38 -7.31 -8.43
C GLN A 51 -3.39 -8.62 -7.65
N HIS A 52 -3.60 -8.55 -6.33
CA HIS A 52 -3.39 -9.66 -5.40
C HIS A 52 -4.64 -10.06 -4.62
N GLY A 53 -5.76 -9.34 -4.76
CA GLY A 53 -7.03 -9.71 -4.14
C GLY A 53 -7.43 -11.13 -4.51
N GLU A 54 -8.09 -11.84 -3.59
CA GLU A 54 -8.38 -13.27 -3.77
C GLU A 54 -9.60 -13.48 -4.68
N GLY A 55 -10.53 -12.53 -4.66
CA GLY A 55 -11.78 -12.55 -5.43
C GLY A 55 -11.74 -11.69 -6.69
N GLU A 56 -12.41 -12.12 -7.75
CA GLU A 56 -12.57 -11.32 -8.97
C GLU A 56 -13.41 -10.05 -8.72
N GLU A 57 -14.47 -10.16 -7.91
CA GLU A 57 -15.30 -9.04 -7.49
C GLU A 57 -14.48 -8.00 -6.71
N GLU A 58 -13.69 -8.44 -5.74
CA GLU A 58 -12.77 -7.57 -4.97
C GLU A 58 -11.78 -6.84 -5.89
N ARG A 59 -11.21 -7.55 -6.87
CA ARG A 59 -10.30 -6.92 -7.84
C ARG A 59 -11.01 -5.91 -8.72
N GLU A 60 -12.25 -6.17 -9.12
CA GLU A 60 -13.03 -5.24 -9.94
C GLU A 60 -13.39 -3.97 -9.17
N ASP A 61 -13.85 -4.11 -7.92
CA ASP A 61 -14.15 -2.98 -7.06
C ASP A 61 -12.92 -2.14 -6.75
N ALA A 62 -11.77 -2.77 -6.51
CA ALA A 62 -10.50 -2.07 -6.36
C ALA A 62 -10.13 -1.25 -7.60
N ARG A 63 -10.38 -1.75 -8.82
CA ARG A 63 -10.15 -1.00 -10.07
C ARG A 63 -11.12 0.17 -10.22
N ARG A 64 -12.39 0.01 -9.83
CA ARG A 64 -13.38 1.11 -9.82
C ARG A 64 -12.98 2.21 -8.84
N LEU A 65 -12.50 1.84 -7.65
CA LEU A 65 -11.98 2.81 -6.67
C LEU A 65 -10.79 3.59 -7.22
N LEU A 66 -9.85 2.93 -7.91
CA LEU A 66 -8.73 3.61 -8.57
C LEU A 66 -9.21 4.67 -9.58
N LEU A 67 -10.22 4.36 -10.39
CA LEU A 67 -10.80 5.31 -11.34
C LEU A 67 -11.39 6.54 -10.63
N ILE A 68 -12.14 6.33 -9.54
CA ILE A 68 -12.73 7.43 -8.75
C ILE A 68 -11.62 8.30 -8.13
N LEU A 69 -10.56 7.67 -7.61
CA LEU A 69 -9.42 8.38 -7.02
C LEU A 69 -8.59 9.14 -8.06
N ASP A 70 -8.58 8.70 -9.31
CA ASP A 70 -7.95 9.41 -10.43
C ASP A 70 -8.69 10.69 -10.79
N ASP A 71 -10.02 10.64 -10.83
CA ASP A 71 -10.85 11.81 -11.10
C ASP A 71 -10.82 12.86 -9.98
N ARG A 72 -10.54 12.43 -8.73
CA ARG A 72 -10.40 13.31 -7.57
C ARG A 72 -9.10 14.12 -7.56
N ARG A 73 -8.13 13.81 -8.42
CA ARG A 73 -6.83 14.47 -8.38
C ARG A 73 -6.96 15.92 -8.89
N PRO A 74 -6.59 16.95 -8.10
CA PRO A 74 -6.60 18.32 -8.59
C PRO A 74 -5.63 18.45 -9.77
N LEU A 75 -6.08 19.09 -10.86
CA LEU A 75 -5.37 19.24 -12.14
C LEU A 75 -3.89 19.70 -12.02
N ARG A 76 -3.51 20.32 -10.89
CA ARG A 76 -2.14 20.78 -10.59
C ARG A 76 -1.20 19.66 -10.14
N ALA A 77 -1.68 18.59 -9.50
CA ALA A 77 -0.85 17.46 -9.05
C ALA A 77 -0.51 16.48 -10.18
N ARG A 78 -1.35 16.44 -11.23
CA ARG A 78 -1.18 15.55 -12.39
C ARG A 78 0.09 15.85 -13.21
N ARG A 79 0.61 17.07 -13.14
CA ARG A 79 1.86 17.46 -13.82
C ARG A 79 3.13 17.04 -13.05
N SER A 80 3.07 17.02 -11.71
CA SER A 80 4.25 16.79 -10.87
C SER A 80 4.79 15.36 -10.93
N ASP A 81 3.95 14.35 -11.14
CA ASP A 81 4.43 12.95 -11.26
C ASP A 81 5.02 12.65 -12.66
N ASP A 82 4.56 13.34 -13.70
CA ASP A 82 5.08 13.19 -15.07
C ASP A 82 6.51 13.75 -15.16
N ASP A 83 6.74 14.92 -14.53
CA ASP A 83 8.07 15.52 -14.39
C ASP A 83 9.04 14.62 -13.58
N ASP A 84 8.57 13.96 -12.50
CA ASP A 84 9.41 13.05 -11.68
C ASP A 84 9.73 11.72 -12.42
N ALA A 85 8.87 11.31 -13.36
CA ALA A 85 9.06 10.13 -14.21
C ALA A 85 10.04 10.39 -15.37
N GLU A 86 10.11 11.63 -15.90
CA GLU A 86 11.07 12.01 -16.95
C GLU A 86 12.51 12.20 -16.42
N VAL A 87 12.70 12.57 -15.16
CA VAL A 87 14.05 12.79 -14.56
C VAL A 87 14.79 11.48 -14.27
N ARG A 88 14.10 10.33 -14.35
CA ARG A 88 14.70 8.99 -14.08
C ARG A 88 15.05 8.18 -15.35
N ARG A 89 15.03 8.79 -16.54
CA ARG A 89 15.34 8.12 -17.82
C ARG A 89 16.71 8.48 -18.40
#